data_AF-U1NHC5-F1
#
_entry.id   AF-U1NHC5-F1
#
_cell.length_a   1.000
_cell.length_b   1.000
_cell.length_c   1.000
_cell.angle_alpha   90.00
_cell.angle_beta   90.00
_cell.angle_gamma   90.00
#
_symmetry.space_group_name_H-M   'P 1'
#
loop_
_entity.id
_entity.type
_entity.pdbx_description
1 polymer ?
#
loop_
_entity_poly.entity_id
_entity_poly.type
_entity_poly.pdbx_seq_one_letter_code
_entity_poly.pdbx_strand_id
1 'polypeptide(L)'
;MATETGRNLSGHLRGITVTTLACLAGVIAAIASGQVIGTSVAAAGSQQTLILVGASVLLQFPVLRVAGIDVSDFGAKDYLYVTFMTFTLWFITFSILLTEGVTL
;
A
#
# COMPACT_ATOMS: atom_id res chain seq x y z
N MET A 1 -31.05 9.95 -24.23
CA MET A 1 -29.67 10.45 -24.33
C MET A 1 -29.69 11.90 -23.88
N ALA A 2 -29.48 12.10 -22.59
CA ALA A 2 -29.34 13.40 -21.95
C ALA A 2 -27.95 13.42 -21.32
N THR A 3 -27.25 14.53 -21.51
CA THR A 3 -25.88 14.78 -21.10
C THR A 3 -25.79 14.77 -19.57
N GLU A 4 -25.38 13.67 -18.96
CA GLU A 4 -25.02 13.65 -17.53
C GLU A 4 -23.60 14.22 -17.35
N THR A 5 -23.45 15.52 -17.61
CA THR A 5 -22.30 16.33 -17.21
C THR A 5 -22.42 16.71 -15.73
N GLY A 6 -22.57 15.70 -14.87
CA GLY A 6 -22.73 15.83 -13.42
C GLY A 6 -21.58 15.15 -12.67
N ARG A 7 -20.36 15.68 -12.79
CA ARG A 7 -19.24 15.53 -11.83
C ARG A 7 -19.19 14.20 -11.02
N ASN A 8 -18.69 13.14 -11.66
CA ASN A 8 -18.21 11.87 -11.04
C ASN A 8 -17.01 12.06 -10.06
N LEU A 9 -16.86 13.23 -9.41
CA LEU A 9 -15.71 13.52 -8.55
C LEU A 9 -15.64 12.61 -7.32
N SER A 10 -16.76 12.11 -6.80
CA SER A 10 -16.76 11.18 -5.66
C SER A 10 -16.03 9.87 -6.00
N GLY A 11 -16.30 9.29 -7.18
CA GLY A 11 -15.62 8.09 -7.66
C GLY A 11 -14.15 8.32 -7.95
N HIS A 12 -13.82 9.47 -8.56
CA HIS A 12 -12.42 9.83 -8.84
C HIS A 12 -11.62 10.07 -7.56
N LEU A 13 -12.17 10.83 -6.60
CA LEU A 13 -11.55 11.07 -5.30
C LEU A 13 -11.41 9.78 -4.49
N ARG A 14 -12.42 8.89 -4.52
CA ARG A 14 -12.30 7.54 -3.91
C ARG A 14 -11.13 6.78 -4.50
N GLY A 15 -11.01 6.75 -5.82
CA GLY A 15 -9.89 6.10 -6.52
C GLY A 15 -8.54 6.67 -6.09
N ILE A 16 -8.38 8.00 -6.13
CA ILE A 16 -7.16 8.68 -5.70
C ILE A 16 -6.83 8.33 -4.25
N THR A 17 -7.78 8.46 -3.33
CA THR A 17 -7.57 8.20 -1.90
C THR A 17 -7.12 6.76 -1.66
N VAL A 18 -7.77 5.77 -2.29
CA VAL A 18 -7.40 4.36 -2.15
C VAL A 18 -5.99 4.10 -2.68
N THR A 19 -5.67 4.60 -3.87
CA THR A 19 -4.34 4.43 -4.47
C THR A 19 -3.26 5.13 -3.64
N THR A 20 -3.46 6.39 -3.28
CA THR A 20 -2.49 7.16 -2.49
C THR A 20 -2.22 6.50 -1.15
N LEU A 21 -3.25 6.04 -0.44
CA LEU A 21 -3.06 5.36 0.84
C LEU A 21 -2.37 4.01 0.68
N ALA A 22 -2.66 3.24 -0.38
CA ALA A 22 -1.97 1.97 -0.66
C ALA A 22 -0.48 2.19 -0.96
N CYS A 23 -0.17 3.21 -1.77
CA CYS A 23 1.19 3.57 -2.07
C CYS A 23 1.96 4.00 -0.82
N LEU A 24 1.37 4.88 0.00
CA LEU A 24 1.98 5.34 1.25
C LEU A 24 2.19 4.19 2.25
N ALA A 25 1.21 3.29 2.39
CA ALA A 25 1.33 2.12 3.24
C ALA A 25 2.49 1.22 2.79
N GLY A 26 2.67 1.00 1.49
CA GLY A 26 3.79 0.24 0.94
C GLY A 26 5.15 0.86 1.25
N VAL A 27 5.30 2.18 1.09
CA VAL A 27 6.53 2.90 1.43
C VAL A 27 6.84 2.82 2.93
N ILE A 28 5.84 3.03 3.79
CA ILE A 28 5.99 2.92 5.24
C ILE A 28 6.41 1.49 5.62
N ALA A 29 5.80 0.47 5.01
CA ALA A 29 6.16 -0.92 5.25
C ALA A 29 7.61 -1.23 4.83
N ALA A 30 8.11 -0.60 3.76
CA ALA A 30 9.48 -0.80 3.29
C ALA A 30 10.50 -0.21 4.27
N ILE A 31 10.23 1.02 4.75
CA ILE A 31 11.06 1.66 5.78
C ILE A 31 11.03 0.82 7.06
N ALA A 32 9.86 0.35 7.49
CA ALA A 32 9.73 -0.53 8.65
C ALA A 32 10.48 -1.86 8.45
N SER A 33 10.48 -2.43 7.25
CA SER A 33 11.25 -3.63 6.92
C SER A 33 12.75 -3.39 7.07
N GLY A 34 13.25 -2.27 6.55
CA GLY A 34 14.65 -1.88 6.69
C GLY A 34 15.06 -1.60 8.14
N GLN A 35 14.17 -1.02 8.95
CA GLN A 35 14.41 -0.76 10.37
C GLN A 35 14.42 -2.04 11.23
N VAL A 36 13.45 -2.94 11.00
CA VAL A 36 13.26 -4.12 11.85
C VAL A 36 14.15 -5.29 11.45
N ILE A 37 14.36 -5.49 10.14
CA ILE A 37 15.07 -6.66 9.58
C ILE A 37 16.44 -6.26 9.03
N GLY A 38 16.62 -4.99 8.66
CA GLY A 38 17.85 -4.46 8.10
C GLY A 38 17.82 -4.33 6.57
N THR A 39 18.89 -3.77 6.03
CA THR A 39 19.11 -3.51 4.60
C THR A 39 20.29 -4.30 4.03
N SER A 40 20.76 -5.34 4.74
CA SER A 40 21.85 -6.20 4.27
C SER A 40 21.38 -7.21 3.21
N VAL A 41 22.34 -7.81 2.49
CA VAL A 41 22.05 -8.89 1.53
C VAL A 41 21.31 -10.07 2.19
N ALA A 42 21.58 -10.34 3.46
CA ALA A 42 20.86 -11.38 4.21
C ALA A 42 19.39 -11.01 4.46
N ALA A 43 19.09 -9.72 4.65
CA ALA A 43 17.72 -9.23 4.82
C ALA A 43 16.88 -9.40 3.54
N ALA A 44 17.50 -9.35 2.35
CA ALA A 44 16.82 -9.56 1.07
C ALA A 44 16.18 -10.96 0.94
N GLY A 45 16.75 -11.97 1.59
CA GLY A 45 16.22 -13.33 1.61
C GLY A 45 15.20 -13.60 2.73
N SER A 46 14.94 -12.64 3.62
CA SER A 46 14.11 -12.86 4.80
C SER A 46 12.62 -12.75 4.50
N GLN A 47 11.90 -13.86 4.67
CA GLN A 47 10.44 -13.90 4.56
C GLN A 47 9.73 -13.15 5.70
N GLN A 48 10.44 -12.77 6.77
CA GLN A 48 9.85 -11.99 7.87
C GLN A 48 9.35 -10.62 7.39
N THR A 49 9.95 -10.07 6.33
CA THR A 49 9.51 -8.79 5.73
C THR A 49 8.07 -8.88 5.20
N LEU A 50 7.63 -10.06 4.76
CA LEU A 50 6.26 -10.30 4.29
C LEU A 50 5.23 -10.17 5.41
N ILE A 51 5.61 -10.41 6.67
CA ILE A 51 4.74 -10.21 7.82
C ILE A 51 4.41 -8.72 7.97
N LEU A 52 5.38 -7.84 7.75
CA LEU A 52 5.19 -6.39 7.81
C LEU A 52 4.31 -5.90 6.66
N VAL A 53 4.46 -6.46 5.47
CA VAL A 53 3.57 -6.18 4.33
C VAL A 53 2.15 -6.63 4.65
N GLY A 54 1.97 -7.88 5.12
CA GLY A 54 0.67 -8.40 5.51
C GLY A 54 -0.01 -7.55 6.59
N ALA A 55 0.73 -7.14 7.62
CA ALA A 55 0.25 -6.24 8.64
C ALA A 55 -0.15 -4.87 8.07
N SER A 56 0.66 -4.29 7.17
CA SER A 56 0.35 -3.01 6.54
C SER A 56 -0.94 -3.06 5.72
N VAL A 57 -1.17 -4.14 4.96
CA VAL A 57 -2.41 -4.36 4.19
C VAL A 57 -3.62 -4.47 5.12
N LEU A 58 -3.51 -5.25 6.21
CA LEU A 58 -4.61 -5.40 7.17
C LEU A 58 -4.94 -4.10 7.90
N LEU A 59 -3.93 -3.33 8.30
CA LEU A 59 -4.10 -2.02 8.94
C LEU A 59 -4.64 -0.95 7.98
N GLN A 60 -4.52 -1.16 6.68
CA GLN A 60 -5.00 -0.20 5.70
C GLN A 60 -6.53 -0.12 5.66
N PHE A 61 -7.26 -1.22 5.88
CA PHE A 61 -8.72 -1.22 5.85
C PHE A 61 -9.37 -0.32 6.92
N PRO A 62 -8.96 -0.33 8.21
CA PRO A 62 -9.48 0.63 9.17
C PRO A 62 -9.08 2.08 8.81
N VAL A 63 -7.88 2.31 8.28
CA VAL A 63 -7.45 3.65 7.81
C VAL A 63 -8.35 4.16 6.68
N LEU A 64 -8.67 3.30 5.71
CA LEU A 64 -9.59 3.63 4.62
C LEU A 64 -11.00 3.98 5.14
N ARG A 65 -11.51 3.24 6.13
CA ARG A 65 -12.80 3.57 6.78
C ARG A 65 -12.77 4.94 7.45
N VAL A 66 -11.70 5.26 8.18
CA VAL A 66 -11.52 6.58 8.82
C VAL A 66 -11.44 7.70 7.77
N ALA A 67 -10.86 7.42 6.60
CA ALA A 67 -10.81 8.34 5.46
C ALA A 67 -12.16 8.48 4.72
N GLY A 68 -13.25 7.88 5.22
CA GLY A 68 -14.59 7.96 4.63
C GLY A 68 -14.81 7.01 3.45
N ILE A 69 -13.93 6.03 3.23
CA ILE A 69 -14.09 5.01 2.20
C ILE A 69 -14.91 3.86 2.79
N ASP A 70 -16.05 3.57 2.16
CA ASP A 70 -16.84 2.40 2.55
C ASP A 70 -16.18 1.12 2.01
N VAL A 71 -15.48 0.42 2.90
CA VAL A 71 -14.82 -0.86 2.62
C VAL A 71 -15.82 -2.02 2.60
N SER A 72 -17.06 -1.82 3.09
CA SER A 72 -18.10 -2.87 3.05
C SER A 72 -18.62 -3.13 1.63
N ASP A 73 -18.52 -2.13 0.75
CA ASP A 73 -18.87 -2.21 -0.68
C ASP A 73 -17.69 -2.70 -1.55
N PHE A 74 -16.57 -3.11 -0.94
CA PHE A 74 -15.42 -3.59 -1.73
C PHE A 74 -15.70 -4.97 -2.32
N GLY A 75 -15.51 -5.07 -3.64
CA GLY A 75 -15.42 -6.36 -4.32
C GLY A 75 -14.03 -6.99 -4.19
N ALA A 76 -13.89 -8.24 -4.65
CA ALA A 76 -12.60 -8.95 -4.65
C ALA A 76 -11.49 -8.18 -5.39
N LYS A 77 -11.85 -7.46 -6.47
CA LYS A 77 -10.92 -6.63 -7.24
C LYS A 77 -10.34 -5.47 -6.41
N ASP A 78 -11.14 -4.85 -5.55
CA ASP A 78 -10.69 -3.70 -4.74
C ASP A 78 -9.68 -4.15 -3.67
N TYR A 79 -9.96 -5.29 -3.01
CA TYR A 79 -9.03 -5.90 -2.07
C TYR A 79 -7.72 -6.34 -2.74
N LEU A 80 -7.82 -6.95 -3.93
CA LEU A 80 -6.64 -7.32 -4.71
C LEU A 80 -5.84 -6.08 -5.10
N TYR A 81 -6.50 -5.00 -5.52
CA TYR A 81 -5.84 -3.75 -5.90
C TYR A 81 -5.06 -3.15 -4.73
N VAL A 82 -5.69 -3.01 -3.56
CA VAL A 82 -5.04 -2.48 -2.35
C VAL A 82 -3.83 -3.32 -1.96
N THR A 83 -4.00 -4.65 -1.92
CA THR A 83 -2.93 -5.59 -1.55
C THR A 83 -1.77 -5.51 -2.54
N PHE A 84 -2.08 -5.53 -3.84
CA PHE A 84 -1.09 -5.49 -4.92
C PHE A 84 -0.32 -4.17 -4.91
N MET A 85 -1.00 -3.03 -4.84
CA MET A 85 -0.35 -1.72 -4.84
C MET A 85 0.57 -1.54 -3.63
N THR A 86 0.12 -1.96 -2.44
CA THR A 86 0.92 -1.91 -1.22
C THR A 86 2.18 -2.78 -1.35
N PHE A 87 2.02 -4.01 -1.85
CA PHE A 87 3.14 -4.91 -2.12
C PHE A 87 4.12 -4.33 -3.15
N THR A 88 3.63 -3.77 -4.26
CA THR A 88 4.48 -3.21 -5.31
C THR A 88 5.31 -2.04 -4.80
N LEU A 89 4.70 -1.07 -4.08
CA LEU A 89 5.46 0.05 -3.54
C LEU A 89 6.41 -0.38 -2.43
N TRP A 90 6.02 -1.34 -1.59
CA TRP A 90 6.93 -1.93 -0.63
C TRP A 90 8.14 -2.56 -1.34
N PHE A 91 7.90 -3.41 -2.34
CA PHE A 91 8.94 -4.18 -3.03
C PHE A 91 9.95 -3.25 -3.72
N ILE A 92 9.46 -2.24 -4.45
CA ILE A 92 10.34 -1.28 -5.15
C ILE A 92 11.14 -0.47 -4.14
N THR A 93 10.49 0.09 -3.12
CA THR A 93 11.16 0.93 -2.12
C THR A 93 12.19 0.12 -1.33
N PHE A 94 11.83 -1.08 -0.87
CA PHE A 94 12.73 -1.94 -0.11
C PHE A 94 13.90 -2.42 -0.97
N SER A 95 13.67 -2.74 -2.25
CA SER A 95 14.74 -3.08 -3.20
C SER A 95 15.74 -1.94 -3.38
N ILE A 96 15.27 -0.68 -3.43
CA ILE A 96 16.16 0.50 -3.50
C ILE A 96 16.98 0.61 -2.21
N LEU A 97 16.34 0.50 -1.03
CA LEU A 97 17.04 0.55 0.26
C LEU A 97 18.14 -0.52 0.38
N LEU A 98 17.85 -1.74 -0.09
CA LEU A 98 18.79 -2.85 -0.14
C LEU A 98 19.95 -2.60 -1.12
N THR A 99 19.63 -2.08 -2.32
CA THR A 99 20.62 -1.86 -3.39
C THR A 99 21.58 -0.73 -3.05
N GLU A 100 21.07 0.35 -2.47
CA GLU A 100 21.87 1.51 -2.06
C GLU A 100 22.57 1.31 -0.71
N GLY A 101 22.32 0.18 -0.02
CA GLY A 101 22.92 -0.11 1.29
C GLY A 101 22.57 0.93 2.36
N VAL A 102 21.35 1.47 2.32
CA VAL A 102 20.92 2.56 3.20
C VAL A 102 20.99 2.13 4.66
N THR A 103 21.63 2.94 5.49
CA THR A 103 21.61 2.78 6.96
C THR A 103 20.43 3.54 7.54
N LEU A 104 19.58 2.83 8.28
CA LEU A 104 18.30 3.29 8.79
C LEU A 104 18.29 3.35 10.33
#